data_AF-A0A4Q3FAJ3-F1
#
_entry.id   AF-A0A4Q3FAJ3-F1
#
_cell.length_a   1.000
_cell.length_b   1.000
_cell.length_c   1.000
_cell.angle_alpha   90.00
_cell.angle_beta   90.00
_cell.angle_gamma   90.00
#
_symmetry.space_group_name_H-M   'P 1'
#
loop_
_entity.id
_entity.type
_entity.pdbx_description
1 polymer ?
#
loop_
_entity_poly.entity_id
_entity_poly.type
_entity_poly.pdbx_seq_one_letter_code
_entity_poly.pdbx_strand_id
1 'polypeptide(L)'
;MEANQFILALSKTLPQSCVLGLAVYLLLQLLFLVDKRSTPLIKFNLYYAANWLLFASFLVTFFHYFQQVLPYKFVTDSGSTASVKQILATNIKPDLWFSARFWLQHYTYLLTGFYLLGLLFFLLKFTVSIFKVERFRNPKNLKLDDKLTQTCIRLKHNFGLIKTASVYVSAKISVPLTIGFIRSIIVFPIALINQLSAEQTETILLHELAHIKRHDYLLNLLLC
;
A
#
# COMPACT_ATOMS: atom_id res chain seq x y z
N MET A 1 9.14 -27.83 -14.36
CA MET A 1 9.99 -27.82 -13.13
C MET A 1 9.99 -26.46 -12.44
N GLU A 2 9.97 -25.34 -13.19
CA GLU A 2 10.07 -23.98 -12.61
C GLU A 2 8.90 -23.56 -11.71
N ALA A 3 7.66 -23.97 -12.02
CA ALA A 3 6.48 -23.62 -11.20
C ALA A 3 6.57 -24.18 -9.77
N ASN A 4 7.15 -25.37 -9.60
CA ASN A 4 7.34 -25.97 -8.27
C ASN A 4 8.42 -25.22 -7.48
N GLN A 5 9.50 -24.80 -8.16
CA GLN A 5 10.58 -24.02 -7.56
C GLN A 5 10.13 -22.64 -7.08
N PHE A 6 9.26 -21.98 -7.86
CA PHE A 6 8.65 -20.71 -7.47
C PHE A 6 7.80 -20.85 -6.20
N ILE A 7 6.91 -21.85 -6.16
CA ILE A 7 6.04 -22.12 -5.00
C ILE A 7 6.88 -22.48 -3.76
N LEU A 8 7.96 -23.24 -3.94
CA LEU A 8 8.92 -23.60 -2.88
C LEU A 8 9.68 -22.40 -2.31
N ALA A 9 10.13 -21.49 -3.17
CA ALA A 9 10.80 -20.27 -2.73
C ALA A 9 9.82 -19.34 -2.00
N LEU A 10 8.62 -19.15 -2.56
CA LEU A 10 7.57 -18.32 -1.98
C LEU A 10 7.11 -18.85 -0.61
N SER A 11 6.99 -20.17 -0.47
CA SER A 11 6.56 -20.77 0.78
C SER A 11 7.57 -20.51 1.90
N LYS A 12 8.87 -20.56 1.61
CA LYS A 12 9.90 -20.23 2.61
C LYS A 12 9.97 -18.74 2.96
N THR A 13 9.68 -17.85 2.02
CA THR A 13 9.89 -16.40 2.21
C THR A 13 8.75 -15.72 2.95
N LEU A 14 7.51 -16.17 2.76
CA LEU A 14 6.32 -15.56 3.34
C LEU A 14 6.31 -15.55 4.88
N PRO A 15 6.56 -16.68 5.57
CA PRO A 15 6.57 -16.70 7.04
C PRO A 15 7.62 -15.77 7.63
N GLN A 16 8.82 -15.73 7.04
CA GLN A 16 9.90 -14.86 7.49
C GLN A 16 9.54 -13.38 7.32
N SER A 17 8.85 -13.04 6.24
CA SER A 17 8.39 -11.68 5.97
C SER A 17 7.27 -11.23 6.92
N CYS A 18 6.40 -12.14 7.35
CA CYS A 18 5.42 -11.87 8.41
C CYS A 18 6.09 -11.53 9.75
N VAL A 19 7.11 -12.31 10.16
CA VAL A 19 7.85 -12.06 11.40
C VAL A 19 8.57 -10.71 11.32
N LEU A 20 9.20 -10.40 10.19
CA LEU A 20 9.85 -9.12 9.98
C LEU A 20 8.84 -7.96 9.99
N GLY A 21 7.68 -8.13 9.36
CA GLY A 21 6.59 -7.14 9.38
C GLY A 21 6.10 -6.84 10.79
N LEU A 22 5.90 -7.89 11.61
CA LEU A 22 5.52 -7.74 13.01
C LEU A 22 6.62 -7.04 13.83
N ALA A 23 7.89 -7.39 13.61
CA ALA A 23 9.02 -6.75 14.27
C ALA A 23 9.11 -5.25 13.94
N VAL A 24 8.98 -4.88 12.66
CA VAL A 24 8.98 -3.47 12.21
C VAL A 24 7.78 -2.72 12.79
N TYR A 25 6.60 -3.33 12.82
CA TYR A 25 5.41 -2.73 13.44
C TYR A 25 5.61 -2.44 14.93
N LEU A 26 6.11 -3.42 15.69
CA LEU A 26 6.39 -3.25 17.12
C LEU A 26 7.46 -2.19 17.37
N LEU A 27 8.50 -2.14 16.53
CA LEU A 27 9.54 -1.12 16.62
C LEU A 27 8.98 0.29 16.38
N LEU A 28 8.11 0.47 15.39
CA LEU A 28 7.44 1.75 15.15
C LEU A 28 6.51 2.14 16.31
N GLN A 29 5.75 1.17 16.86
CA GLN A 29 4.93 1.43 18.04
C GLN A 29 5.77 1.87 19.24
N LEU A 30 6.89 1.19 19.51
CA LEU A 30 7.79 1.55 20.60
C LEU A 30 8.37 2.95 20.38
N LEU A 31 8.77 3.28 19.15
CA LEU A 31 9.26 4.60 18.78
C LEU A 31 8.21 5.69 19.06
N PHE A 32 6.94 5.47 18.71
CA PHE A 32 5.86 6.43 18.95
C PHE A 32 5.33 6.44 20.40
N LEU A 33 5.57 5.38 21.17
CA LEU A 33 5.32 5.39 22.62
C LEU A 33 6.33 6.29 23.34
N VAL A 34 7.59 6.27 22.89
CA VAL A 34 8.66 7.12 23.43
C VAL A 34 8.55 8.56 22.92
N ASP A 35 8.32 8.74 21.61
CA ASP A 35 8.16 10.06 21.01
C ASP A 35 6.67 10.46 20.89
N LYS A 36 6.17 11.11 21.95
CA LYS A 36 4.82 11.66 21.98
C LYS A 36 4.66 12.98 21.19
N ARG A 37 5.76 13.57 20.68
CA ARG A 37 5.73 14.89 20.03
C ARG A 37 5.73 14.83 18.50
N SER A 38 5.83 13.64 17.90
CA SER A 38 5.86 13.53 16.44
C SER A 38 4.55 14.00 15.80
N THR A 39 4.66 14.87 14.80
CA THR A 39 3.52 15.37 14.03
C THR A 39 2.89 14.24 13.19
N PRO A 40 1.59 14.33 12.84
CA PRO A 40 0.91 13.33 12.01
C PRO A 40 1.64 13.05 10.68
N LEU A 41 2.30 14.06 10.11
CA LEU A 41 3.07 13.95 8.87
C LEU A 41 4.33 13.06 9.03
N ILE A 42 5.04 13.18 10.15
CA ILE A 42 6.24 12.36 10.41
C ILE A 42 5.85 10.91 10.63
N LYS A 43 4.80 10.67 11.43
CA LYS A 43 4.27 9.31 11.66
C LYS A 43 3.87 8.66 10.35
N PHE A 44 3.15 9.42 9.50
CA PHE A 44 2.75 8.97 8.17
C PHE A 44 3.95 8.60 7.28
N ASN A 45 4.95 9.48 7.16
CA ASN A 45 6.14 9.22 6.35
C ASN A 45 6.94 8.01 6.86
N LEU A 46 7.03 7.82 8.18
CA LEU A 46 7.71 6.67 8.78
C LEU A 46 7.01 5.35 8.47
N TYR A 47 5.68 5.28 8.59
CA TYR A 47 4.93 4.10 8.18
C TYR A 47 5.09 3.82 6.68
N TYR A 48 5.14 4.85 5.84
CA TYR A 48 5.36 4.70 4.40
C TYR A 48 6.76 4.16 4.08
N ALA A 49 7.80 4.73 4.70
CA ALA A 49 9.18 4.26 4.56
C ALA A 49 9.34 2.81 5.02
N ALA A 50 8.69 2.45 6.14
CA ALA A 50 8.70 1.09 6.65
C ALA A 50 8.05 0.07 5.70
N ASN A 51 6.94 0.43 5.05
CA ASN A 51 6.32 -0.42 4.03
C ASN A 51 7.26 -0.67 2.83
N TRP A 52 7.94 0.36 2.35
CA TRP A 52 8.94 0.22 1.28
C TRP A 52 10.13 -0.66 1.70
N LEU A 53 10.62 -0.49 2.93
CA LEU A 53 11.70 -1.31 3.47
C LEU A 53 11.29 -2.78 3.59
N LEU A 54 10.07 -3.05 4.07
CA LEU A 54 9.52 -4.41 4.14
C LEU A 54 9.39 -5.04 2.74
N PHE A 55 8.90 -4.28 1.76
CA PHE A 55 8.80 -4.74 0.38
C PHE A 55 10.18 -5.06 -0.23
N ALA A 56 11.16 -4.17 -0.04
CA ALA A 56 12.53 -4.41 -0.50
C ALA A 56 13.15 -5.64 0.17
N SER A 57 12.97 -5.79 1.49
CA SER A 57 13.45 -6.96 2.23
C SER A 57 12.78 -8.26 1.77
N PHE A 58 11.49 -8.22 1.45
CA PHE A 58 10.78 -9.37 0.88
C PHE A 58 11.39 -9.79 -0.46
N LEU A 59 11.65 -8.83 -1.36
CA LEU A 59 12.26 -9.12 -2.66
C LEU A 59 13.66 -9.73 -2.50
N VAL A 60 14.51 -9.15 -1.66
CA VAL A 60 15.86 -9.68 -1.40
C VAL A 60 15.80 -11.11 -0.86
N THR A 61 14.92 -11.36 0.11
CA THR A 61 14.74 -12.69 0.71
C THR A 61 14.21 -13.69 -0.33
N PHE A 62 13.26 -13.26 -1.16
CA PHE A 62 12.71 -14.07 -2.24
C PHE A 62 13.77 -14.47 -3.26
N PHE A 63 14.56 -13.52 -3.77
CA PHE A 63 15.63 -13.82 -4.72
C PHE A 63 16.70 -14.72 -4.11
N HIS A 64 17.04 -14.53 -2.83
CA HIS A 64 17.97 -15.40 -2.11
C HIS A 64 17.48 -16.85 -2.06
N TYR A 65 16.23 -17.10 -1.67
CA TYR A 65 15.66 -18.46 -1.66
C TYR A 65 15.43 -19.00 -3.07
N PHE A 66 15.05 -18.16 -4.03
CA PHE A 66 14.86 -18.56 -5.42
C PHE A 66 16.18 -19.05 -6.04
N GLN A 67 17.28 -18.35 -5.79
CA GLN A 67 18.62 -18.78 -6.22
C GLN A 67 19.07 -20.10 -5.58
N GLN A 68 18.72 -20.34 -4.31
CA GLN A 68 19.05 -21.60 -3.62
C GLN A 68 18.23 -22.81 -4.10
N VAL A 69 17.07 -22.56 -4.71
CA VAL A 69 16.18 -23.60 -5.25
C VAL A 69 16.49 -23.91 -6.73
N LEU A 70 17.34 -23.10 -7.38
CA LEU A 70 17.99 -23.49 -8.64
C LEU A 70 18.87 -24.72 -8.38
N PRO A 71 18.87 -25.73 -9.29
CA PRO A 71 19.39 -27.05 -8.99
C PRO A 71 20.86 -26.97 -8.52
N TYR A 72 21.05 -27.38 -7.26
CA TYR A 72 22.33 -27.78 -6.71
C TYR A 72 23.02 -28.71 -7.70
N LYS A 73 24.17 -28.29 -8.25
CA LYS A 73 25.08 -29.20 -8.94
C LYS A 73 25.36 -30.36 -7.99
N PHE A 74 24.97 -31.58 -8.38
CA PHE A 74 25.30 -32.79 -7.65
C PHE A 74 26.83 -32.86 -7.48
N VAL A 75 27.35 -32.44 -6.33
CA VAL A 75 28.64 -32.92 -5.84
C VAL A 75 28.37 -34.33 -5.36
N THR A 76 28.81 -35.30 -6.15
CA THR A 76 28.87 -36.72 -5.78
C THR A 76 29.91 -36.88 -4.67
N ASP A 77 29.53 -36.65 -3.43
CA ASP A 77 30.33 -37.05 -2.28
C ASP A 77 29.98 -38.49 -1.91
N SER A 78 30.66 -39.42 -2.59
CA SER A 78 30.78 -40.81 -2.17
C SER A 78 31.68 -40.87 -0.94
N GLY A 79 31.12 -40.71 0.25
CA GLY A 79 31.92 -40.88 1.47
C GLY A 79 31.18 -40.54 2.75
N SER A 80 31.14 -41.51 3.67
CA SER A 80 30.85 -41.34 5.10
C SER A 80 29.38 -41.54 5.55
N THR A 81 28.91 -42.78 5.45
CA THR A 81 27.71 -43.28 6.18
C THR A 81 27.91 -43.40 7.71
N ALA A 82 29.08 -43.04 8.24
CA ALA A 82 29.43 -43.19 9.65
C ALA A 82 28.92 -42.06 10.58
N SER A 83 28.58 -40.87 10.06
CA SER A 83 28.19 -39.73 10.92
C SER A 83 26.69 -39.66 11.24
N VAL A 84 25.84 -40.34 10.46
CA VAL A 84 24.37 -40.19 10.55
C VAL A 84 23.79 -40.85 11.81
N LYS A 85 24.38 -41.95 12.30
CA LYS A 85 23.89 -42.64 13.50
C LYS A 85 24.26 -41.96 14.83
N GLN A 86 25.32 -41.15 14.86
CA GLN A 86 25.80 -40.54 16.11
C GLN A 86 25.02 -39.27 16.49
N ILE A 87 24.37 -38.61 15.53
CA ILE A 87 23.52 -37.42 15.77
C ILE A 87 22.14 -37.80 16.34
N LEU A 88 21.68 -39.04 16.13
CA LEU A 88 20.38 -39.54 16.60
C LEU A 88 20.32 -39.86 18.11
N ALA A 89 21.45 -39.89 18.81
CA ALA A 89 21.53 -40.38 20.21
C ALA A 89 21.60 -39.27 21.28
N THR A 90 21.64 -37.99 20.91
CA THR A 90 21.57 -36.90 21.89
C THR A 90 20.11 -36.54 22.15
N ASN A 91 19.57 -36.93 23.31
CA ASN A 91 18.30 -36.46 23.87
C ASN A 91 18.38 -34.96 24.24
N ILE A 92 18.64 -34.10 23.27
CA ILE A 92 18.48 -32.66 23.41
C ILE A 92 16.98 -32.43 23.29
N LYS A 93 16.32 -32.08 24.40
CA LYS A 93 14.91 -31.63 24.34
C LYS A 93 14.84 -30.54 23.28
N PRO A 94 13.96 -30.68 22.26
CA PRO A 94 13.92 -29.72 21.19
C PRO A 94 13.63 -28.34 21.78
N ASP A 95 14.55 -27.41 21.56
CA ASP A 95 14.38 -26.02 21.95
C ASP A 95 13.07 -25.48 21.35
N LEU A 96 12.45 -24.51 22.02
CA LEU A 96 11.23 -23.84 21.55
C LEU A 96 11.39 -23.35 20.11
N TRP A 97 12.58 -22.82 19.77
CA TRP A 97 12.92 -22.37 18.43
C TRP A 97 12.97 -23.49 17.39
N PHE A 98 13.46 -24.68 17.77
CA PHE A 98 13.49 -25.84 16.88
C PHE A 98 12.08 -26.32 16.57
N SER A 99 11.25 -26.44 17.61
CA SER A 99 9.85 -26.84 17.48
C SER A 99 9.07 -25.84 16.62
N ALA A 100 9.23 -24.54 16.86
CA ALA A 100 8.58 -23.50 16.07
C ALA A 100 8.96 -23.55 14.58
N ARG A 101 10.25 -23.73 14.26
CA ARG A 101 10.72 -23.87 12.86
C ARG A 101 10.15 -25.13 12.20
N PHE A 102 10.08 -26.24 12.92
CA PHE A 102 9.55 -27.49 12.40
C PHE A 102 8.05 -27.37 12.05
N TRP A 103 7.25 -26.81 12.96
CA TRP A 103 5.84 -26.51 12.70
C TRP A 103 5.67 -25.58 11.50
N LEU A 104 6.46 -24.49 11.44
CA LEU A 104 6.39 -23.54 10.33
C LEU A 104 6.71 -24.19 8.98
N GLN A 105 7.68 -25.10 8.95
CA GLN A 105 8.08 -25.85 7.75
C GLN A 105 7.04 -26.90 7.33
N HIS A 106 6.32 -27.49 8.29
CA HIS A 106 5.30 -28.49 8.00
C HIS A 106 4.04 -27.88 7.38
N TYR A 107 3.59 -26.72 7.88
CA TYR A 107 2.37 -26.05 7.41
C TYR A 107 2.63 -24.96 6.35
N THR A 108 3.85 -24.85 5.83
CA THR A 108 4.27 -23.73 4.98
C THR A 108 3.38 -23.54 3.76
N TYR A 109 3.01 -24.63 3.07
CA TYR A 109 2.16 -24.56 1.87
C TYR A 109 0.74 -24.10 2.18
N LEU A 110 0.16 -24.54 3.31
CA LEU A 110 -1.18 -24.12 3.72
C LEU A 110 -1.20 -22.65 4.13
N LEU A 111 -0.20 -22.20 4.90
CA LEU A 111 -0.04 -20.79 5.24
C LEU A 111 0.13 -19.93 3.97
N THR A 112 0.91 -20.40 3.01
CA THR A 112 1.12 -19.72 1.73
C THR A 112 -0.18 -19.61 0.93
N GLY A 113 -0.97 -20.68 0.86
CA GLY A 113 -2.27 -20.68 0.19
C GLY A 113 -3.25 -19.69 0.81
N PHE A 114 -3.37 -19.69 2.15
CA PHE A 114 -4.23 -18.75 2.87
C PHE A 114 -3.77 -17.29 2.69
N TYR A 115 -2.46 -17.06 2.72
CA TYR A 115 -1.89 -15.75 2.46
C TYR A 115 -2.20 -15.25 1.04
N LEU A 116 -2.01 -16.08 0.03
CA LEU A 116 -2.31 -15.72 -1.37
C LEU A 116 -3.80 -15.43 -1.58
N LEU A 117 -4.69 -16.16 -0.91
CA LEU A 117 -6.12 -15.85 -0.92
C LEU A 117 -6.44 -14.50 -0.27
N GLY A 118 -5.83 -14.21 0.88
CA GLY A 118 -5.95 -12.90 1.53
C GLY A 118 -5.43 -11.78 0.64
N LEU A 119 -4.24 -11.95 0.04
CA LEU A 119 -3.65 -11.01 -0.90
C LEU A 119 -4.57 -10.77 -2.11
N LEU A 120 -5.13 -11.83 -2.70
CA LEU A 120 -6.07 -11.72 -3.81
C LEU A 120 -7.32 -10.95 -3.40
N PHE A 121 -7.89 -11.23 -2.23
CA PHE A 121 -9.03 -10.50 -1.69
C PHE A 121 -8.73 -9.01 -1.53
N PHE A 122 -7.58 -8.64 -0.96
CA PHE A 122 -7.17 -7.25 -0.81
C PHE A 122 -6.89 -6.56 -2.14
N LEU A 123 -6.27 -7.26 -3.11
CA LEU A 123 -6.06 -6.74 -4.47
C LEU A 123 -7.39 -6.48 -5.18
N LEU A 124 -8.35 -7.39 -5.05
CA LEU A 124 -9.70 -7.21 -5.60
C LEU A 124 -10.40 -6.03 -4.92
N LYS A 125 -10.34 -5.92 -3.59
CA LYS A 125 -10.90 -4.78 -2.85
C LYS A 125 -10.26 -3.46 -3.30
N PHE A 126 -8.94 -3.42 -3.46
CA PHE A 126 -8.19 -2.25 -3.93
C PHE A 126 -8.60 -1.86 -5.35
N THR A 127 -8.70 -2.85 -6.23
CA THR A 127 -9.13 -2.65 -7.62
C THR A 127 -10.57 -2.12 -7.68
N VAL A 128 -11.48 -2.68 -6.87
CA VAL A 128 -12.85 -2.17 -6.72
C VAL A 128 -12.86 -0.75 -6.16
N SER A 129 -11.95 -0.41 -5.23
CA SER A 129 -11.81 0.94 -4.68
C SER A 129 -11.41 1.94 -5.78
N ILE A 130 -10.40 1.59 -6.60
CA ILE A 130 -10.00 2.40 -7.75
C ILE A 130 -11.16 2.56 -8.74
N PHE A 131 -11.85 1.47 -9.10
CA PHE A 131 -12.98 1.54 -10.02
C PHE A 131 -14.17 2.33 -9.46
N LYS A 132 -14.41 2.29 -8.15
CA LYS A 132 -15.43 3.14 -7.50
C LYS A 132 -15.07 4.62 -7.68
N VAL A 133 -13.82 5.00 -7.44
CA VAL A 133 -13.31 6.37 -7.65
C VAL A 133 -13.45 6.78 -9.13
N GLU A 134 -13.11 5.89 -10.07
CA GLU A 134 -13.28 6.18 -11.50
C GLU A 134 -14.74 6.25 -11.95
N ARG A 135 -15.65 5.51 -11.31
CA ARG A 135 -17.10 5.59 -11.59
C ARG A 135 -17.69 6.94 -11.17
N PHE A 136 -17.17 7.57 -10.11
CA PHE A 136 -17.50 8.96 -9.76
C PHE A 136 -16.93 9.98 -10.75
N ARG A 137 -15.93 9.59 -11.54
CA ARG A 137 -15.35 10.41 -12.62
C ARG A 137 -16.19 10.42 -13.89
N ASN A 138 -17.33 9.72 -13.94
CA ASN A 138 -18.12 9.61 -15.16
C ASN A 138 -18.82 10.95 -15.47
N PRO A 139 -18.43 11.67 -16.54
CA PRO A 139 -18.90 13.02 -16.83
C PRO A 139 -20.41 13.10 -17.12
N LYS A 140 -21.08 11.96 -17.34
CA LYS A 140 -22.54 11.90 -17.52
C LYS A 140 -23.35 12.33 -16.28
N ASN A 141 -22.77 12.31 -15.08
CA ASN A 141 -23.42 12.73 -13.84
C ASN A 141 -22.97 14.11 -13.34
N LEU A 142 -22.09 14.76 -14.10
CA LEU A 142 -21.41 15.99 -13.72
C LEU A 142 -21.84 17.07 -14.71
N LYS A 143 -22.58 18.08 -14.25
CA LYS A 143 -22.89 19.23 -15.09
C LYS A 143 -21.69 20.18 -15.04
N LEU A 144 -21.18 20.54 -16.21
CA LEU A 144 -20.18 21.59 -16.32
C LEU A 144 -20.88 22.92 -15.99
N ASP A 145 -20.30 23.70 -15.10
CA ASP A 145 -20.70 25.08 -14.86
C ASP A 145 -19.64 26.00 -15.47
N ASP A 146 -19.98 26.63 -16.58
CA ASP A 146 -19.07 27.49 -17.33
C ASP A 146 -18.65 28.72 -16.51
N LYS A 147 -19.52 29.24 -15.63
CA LYS A 147 -19.24 30.42 -14.82
C LYS A 147 -18.21 30.10 -13.73
N LEU A 148 -18.39 28.99 -13.03
CA LEU A 148 -17.42 28.52 -12.02
C LEU A 148 -16.10 28.09 -12.66
N THR A 149 -16.16 27.47 -13.84
CA THR A 149 -14.96 27.10 -14.59
C THR A 149 -14.14 28.34 -14.98
N GLN A 150 -14.79 29.41 -15.44
CA GLN A 150 -14.12 30.69 -15.73
C GLN A 150 -13.52 31.34 -14.48
N THR A 151 -14.25 31.37 -13.36
CA THR A 151 -13.74 31.88 -12.07
C THR A 151 -12.52 31.07 -11.61
N CYS A 152 -12.56 29.74 -11.73
CA CYS A 152 -11.46 28.87 -11.38
C CYS A 152 -10.24 29.08 -12.29
N ILE A 153 -10.44 29.29 -13.59
CA ILE A 153 -9.36 29.62 -14.55
C ILE A 153 -8.71 30.95 -14.18
N ARG A 154 -9.50 31.98 -13.83
CA ARG A 154 -8.99 33.28 -13.37
C ARG A 154 -8.15 33.16 -12.11
N LEU A 155 -8.68 32.46 -11.08
CA LEU A 155 -7.96 32.23 -9.83
C LEU A 155 -6.68 31.44 -10.04
N LYS A 156 -6.72 30.41 -10.90
CA LYS A 156 -5.56 29.60 -11.28
C LYS A 156 -4.44 30.45 -11.88
N HIS A 157 -4.78 31.37 -12.81
CA HIS A 157 -3.81 32.25 -13.46
C HIS A 157 -3.13 33.16 -12.42
N ASN A 158 -3.90 33.72 -11.49
CA ASN A 158 -3.37 34.57 -10.42
C ASN A 158 -2.50 33.77 -9.41
N PHE A 159 -2.75 32.47 -9.24
CA PHE A 159 -2.03 31.59 -8.30
C PHE A 159 -0.84 30.81 -8.91
N GLY A 160 -0.56 30.99 -10.20
CA GLY A 160 0.58 30.37 -10.89
C GLY A 160 0.51 28.84 -11.03
N LEU A 161 -0.70 28.28 -11.08
CA LEU A 161 -0.90 26.83 -11.21
C LEU A 161 -0.88 26.40 -12.68
N ILE A 162 -0.19 25.32 -13.01
CA ILE A 162 0.01 24.87 -14.41
C ILE A 162 -1.07 23.86 -14.84
N LYS A 163 -1.54 22.98 -13.94
CA LYS A 163 -2.48 21.89 -14.27
C LYS A 163 -3.91 22.38 -14.52
N THR A 164 -4.57 21.86 -15.55
CA THR A 164 -5.98 22.11 -15.88
C THR A 164 -6.89 21.49 -14.83
N ALA A 165 -7.60 22.31 -14.06
CA ALA A 165 -8.69 21.85 -13.21
C ALA A 165 -10.03 22.21 -13.88
N SER A 166 -10.83 21.22 -14.21
CA SER A 166 -12.21 21.42 -14.66
C SER A 166 -13.13 21.35 -13.45
N VAL A 167 -14.00 22.35 -13.29
CA VAL A 167 -14.96 22.42 -12.18
C VAL A 167 -16.27 21.83 -12.64
N TYR A 168 -16.75 20.82 -11.93
CA TYR A 168 -18.03 20.20 -12.18
C TYR A 168 -18.94 20.33 -10.98
N VAL A 169 -20.23 20.22 -11.22
CA VAL A 169 -21.26 20.39 -10.20
C VAL A 169 -22.07 19.11 -10.07
N SER A 170 -22.29 18.65 -8.83
CA SER A 170 -23.06 17.42 -8.55
C SER A 170 -24.05 17.61 -7.40
N ALA A 171 -25.23 17.01 -7.54
CA ALA A 171 -26.26 16.95 -6.48
C ALA A 171 -26.02 15.81 -5.48
N LYS A 172 -25.09 14.89 -5.76
CA LYS A 172 -24.88 13.66 -4.98
C LYS A 172 -23.80 13.77 -3.90
N ILE A 173 -23.14 14.93 -3.79
CA ILE A 173 -22.07 15.17 -2.82
C ILE A 173 -22.47 16.31 -1.88
N SER A 174 -22.02 16.24 -0.63
CA SER A 174 -22.31 17.25 0.39
C SER A 174 -21.12 18.17 0.69
N VAL A 175 -19.93 17.82 0.21
CA VAL A 175 -18.65 18.52 0.46
C VAL A 175 -17.90 18.67 -0.86
N PRO A 176 -17.16 19.77 -1.10
CA PRO A 176 -16.27 19.89 -2.26
C PRO A 176 -15.28 18.72 -2.29
N LEU A 177 -15.11 18.12 -3.47
CA LEU A 177 -14.21 16.99 -3.63
C LEU A 177 -13.32 17.18 -4.85
N THR A 178 -12.02 17.14 -4.64
CA THR A 178 -11.03 17.07 -5.71
C THR A 178 -10.77 15.61 -6.07
N ILE A 179 -10.95 15.24 -7.34
CA ILE A 179 -10.76 13.86 -7.86
C ILE A 179 -9.74 13.88 -9.00
N GLY A 180 -8.72 13.02 -8.93
CA GLY A 180 -7.84 12.71 -10.07
C GLY A 180 -6.41 13.26 -9.96
N PHE A 181 -5.46 12.40 -10.34
CA PHE A 181 -4.01 12.64 -10.21
C PHE A 181 -3.41 13.41 -11.42
N ILE A 182 -3.77 13.02 -12.64
CA ILE A 182 -3.22 13.59 -13.89
C ILE A 182 -4.07 14.77 -14.38
N ARG A 183 -5.39 14.69 -14.19
CA ARG A 183 -6.36 15.76 -14.47
C ARG A 183 -7.28 15.90 -13.27
N SER A 184 -6.95 16.84 -12.38
CA SER A 184 -7.70 17.10 -11.17
C SER A 184 -9.05 17.72 -11.53
N ILE A 185 -10.14 17.07 -11.14
CA ILE A 185 -11.50 17.54 -11.31
C ILE A 185 -11.98 18.01 -9.94
N ILE A 186 -12.42 19.27 -9.85
CA ILE A 186 -13.04 19.79 -8.62
C ILE A 186 -14.54 19.60 -8.77
N VAL A 187 -15.16 18.81 -7.90
CA VAL A 187 -16.61 18.63 -7.87
C VAL A 187 -17.19 19.45 -6.74
N PHE A 188 -18.07 20.40 -7.07
CA PHE A 188 -18.81 21.22 -6.10
C PHE A 188 -20.22 20.69 -5.86
N PRO A 189 -20.72 20.75 -4.61
CA PRO A 189 -22.13 20.47 -4.32
C PRO A 189 -23.04 21.57 -4.90
N ILE A 190 -24.13 21.18 -5.58
CA ILE A 190 -25.17 22.14 -6.02
C ILE A 190 -25.73 22.93 -4.83
N ALA A 191 -25.98 22.24 -3.70
CA ALA A 191 -26.53 22.86 -2.51
C ALA A 191 -25.62 23.95 -1.93
N LEU A 192 -24.31 23.78 -2.05
CA LEU A 192 -23.33 24.71 -1.52
C LEU A 192 -23.23 25.97 -2.41
N ILE A 193 -23.26 25.80 -3.73
CA ILE A 193 -23.20 26.93 -4.69
C ILE A 193 -24.37 27.89 -4.47
N ASN A 194 -25.58 27.38 -4.21
CA ASN A 194 -26.76 28.22 -4.01
C ASN A 194 -26.79 28.95 -2.66
N GLN A 195 -25.95 28.56 -1.70
CA GLN A 195 -25.92 29.12 -0.35
C GLN A 195 -24.71 30.04 -0.11
N LEU A 196 -23.74 30.05 -1.02
CA LEU A 196 -22.50 30.82 -0.87
C LEU A 196 -22.52 32.10 -1.70
N SER A 197 -21.95 33.16 -1.14
CA SER A 197 -21.59 34.35 -1.91
C SER A 197 -20.46 34.05 -2.90
N ALA A 198 -20.28 34.93 -3.89
CA ALA A 198 -19.20 34.81 -4.88
C ALA A 198 -17.82 34.75 -4.20
N GLU A 199 -17.59 35.60 -3.20
CA GLU A 199 -16.31 35.70 -2.49
C GLU A 199 -15.99 34.45 -1.64
N GLN A 200 -17.01 33.87 -0.99
CA GLN A 200 -16.86 32.61 -0.26
C GLN A 200 -16.57 31.44 -1.21
N THR A 201 -17.20 31.42 -2.39
CA THR A 201 -16.96 30.39 -3.40
C THR A 201 -15.52 30.46 -3.92
N GLU A 202 -15.00 31.67 -4.16
CA GLU A 202 -13.60 31.87 -4.56
C GLU A 202 -12.62 31.40 -3.48
N THR A 203 -12.92 31.68 -2.21
CA THR A 203 -12.09 31.24 -1.07
C THR A 203 -12.01 29.71 -0.99
N ILE A 204 -13.13 29.01 -1.16
CA ILE A 204 -13.17 27.54 -1.14
C ILE A 204 -12.43 26.97 -2.35
N LEU A 205 -12.63 27.55 -3.54
CA LEU A 205 -11.88 27.17 -4.74
C LEU A 205 -10.38 27.32 -4.55
N LEU A 206 -9.92 28.41 -3.94
CA LEU A 206 -8.51 28.62 -3.62
C LEU A 206 -7.97 27.57 -2.63
N HIS A 207 -8.76 27.21 -1.62
CA HIS A 207 -8.41 26.16 -0.66
C HIS A 207 -8.24 24.80 -1.35
N GLU A 208 -9.19 24.40 -2.20
CA GLU A 208 -9.11 23.16 -2.99
C GLU A 208 -7.93 23.17 -3.98
N LEU A 209 -7.68 24.30 -4.64
CA LEU A 209 -6.53 24.48 -5.53
C LEU A 209 -5.19 24.37 -4.77
N ALA A 210 -5.12 24.83 -3.53
CA ALA A 210 -3.95 24.66 -2.66
C ALA A 210 -3.73 23.18 -2.31
N HIS A 211 -4.79 22.42 -2.04
CA HIS A 211 -4.71 20.96 -1.84
C HIS A 211 -4.25 20.23 -3.11
N ILE A 212 -4.70 20.66 -4.30
CA ILE A 212 -4.20 20.13 -5.58
C ILE A 212 -2.70 20.41 -5.74
N LYS A 213 -2.26 21.64 -5.43
CA LYS A 213 -0.84 22.02 -5.52
C LYS A 213 0.06 21.16 -4.61
N ARG A 214 -0.45 20.80 -3.43
CA ARG A 214 0.26 19.96 -2.44
C ARG A 214 0.16 18.46 -2.70
N HIS A 215 -0.62 18.00 -3.70
CA HIS A 215 -0.82 16.60 -4.04
C HIS A 215 -1.40 15.75 -2.88
N ASP A 216 -2.14 16.38 -1.94
CA ASP A 216 -2.67 15.71 -0.74
C ASP A 216 -3.65 14.55 -1.07
N TYR A 217 -4.28 14.58 -2.24
CA TYR A 217 -5.18 13.53 -2.74
C TYR A 217 -4.52 12.14 -2.86
N LEU A 218 -3.23 12.11 -3.20
CA LEU A 218 -2.47 10.85 -3.40
C LEU A 218 -2.32 10.08 -2.09
N LEU A 219 -2.17 10.82 -0.98
CA LEU A 219 -2.06 10.26 0.35
C LEU A 219 -3.41 9.67 0.78
N ASN A 220 -4.52 10.36 0.48
CA ASN A 220 -5.85 9.91 0.87
C ASN A 220 -6.33 8.67 0.10
N LEU A 221 -5.89 8.50 -1.17
CA LEU A 221 -6.24 7.33 -1.98
C LEU A 221 -5.42 6.07 -1.62
N LEU A 222 -4.23 6.24 -1.07
CA LEU A 222 -3.40 5.13 -0.56
C LEU A 222 -3.83 4.64 0.83
N LEU A 223 -4.49 5.49 1.62
CA LEU A 223 -4.88 5.23 3.01
C LEU A 223 -6.26 4.57 3.18
N CYS A 224 -7.09 4.52 2.13
CA CYS A 224 -8.49 4.10 2.24
C CYS A 224 -8.80 2.73 1.59
#